data_AF-A0A6T9PUN0-F1
#
_entry.id   AF-A0A6T9PUN0-F1
#
_cell.length_a   1.000
_cell.length_b   1.000
_cell.length_c   1.000
_cell.angle_alpha   90.00
_cell.angle_beta   90.00
_cell.angle_gamma   90.00
#
_symmetry.space_group_name_H-M   'P 1'
#
loop_
_entity.id
_entity.type
_entity.pdbx_description
1 polymer ?
#
loop_
_entity_poly.entity_id
_entity_poly.type
_entity_poly.pdbx_seq_one_letter_code
_entity_poly.pdbx_strand_id
1 'polypeptide(L)'
;ATKMEGPGQYMLAIIDPLQRWNWKKVAERALKTILFCRCSEEQRAGMSAVPPLEYARRFHLMVGCKLLGLSTEEVVADWEADRADWETQKGTSARTQQFSADG
;
A
#
# COMPACT_ATOMS: atom_id res chain seq x y z
N ALA A 1 -13.51 -17.40 10.27
CA ALA A 1 -12.50 -16.79 11.16
C ALA A 1 -11.61 -17.91 11.66
N THR A 2 -10.34 -17.94 11.27
CA THR A 2 -9.41 -18.97 11.74
C THR A 2 -8.83 -18.48 13.07
N LYS A 3 -9.35 -19.02 14.17
CA LYS A 3 -8.93 -18.72 15.53
C LYS A 3 -7.59 -19.44 15.77
N MET A 4 -6.48 -18.71 15.87
CA MET A 4 -5.21 -19.26 16.32
C MET A 4 -5.11 -19.04 17.83
N GLU A 5 -5.43 -20.07 18.62
CA GLU A 5 -5.32 -20.03 20.08
C GLU A 5 -4.06 -20.78 20.52
N GLY A 6 -3.06 -20.02 20.95
CA GLY A 6 -1.83 -20.49 21.58
C GLY A 6 -0.83 -19.33 21.73
N PRO A 7 0.07 -19.33 22.74
CA PRO A 7 1.15 -18.35 22.86
C PRO A 7 2.22 -18.63 21.79
N GLY A 8 1.84 -18.47 20.53
CA GLY A 8 2.73 -18.58 19.39
C GLY A 8 3.45 -17.25 19.18
N GLN A 9 4.77 -17.29 19.13
CA GLN A 9 5.55 -16.15 18.64
C GLN A 9 5.36 -16.10 17.11
N TYR A 10 4.71 -15.05 16.61
CA TYR A 10 4.51 -14.84 15.18
C TYR A 10 5.56 -13.87 14.65
N MET A 11 6.25 -14.26 13.58
CA MET A 11 7.18 -13.39 12.85
C MET A 11 6.50 -12.90 11.58
N LEU A 12 6.45 -11.57 11.40
CA LEU A 12 5.90 -10.93 10.22
C LEU A 12 7.04 -10.34 9.39
N ALA A 13 6.99 -10.56 8.07
CA ALA A 13 7.97 -10.01 7.13
C ALA A 13 7.28 -9.59 5.83
N ILE A 14 7.78 -8.51 5.24
CA ILE A 14 7.40 -8.10 3.88
C ILE A 14 8.26 -8.91 2.90
N ILE A 15 7.61 -9.48 1.89
CA ILE A 15 8.26 -10.24 0.83
C ILE A 15 8.18 -9.49 -0.50
N ASP A 16 9.12 -9.80 -1.40
CA ASP A 16 9.17 -9.27 -2.77
C ASP A 16 9.14 -7.72 -2.89
N PRO A 17 10.04 -6.98 -2.20
CA PRO A 17 10.09 -5.52 -2.30
C PRO A 17 10.64 -5.02 -3.65
N LEU A 18 11.23 -5.90 -4.47
CA LEU A 18 11.86 -5.53 -5.73
C LEU A 18 10.87 -5.45 -6.90
N GLN A 19 9.63 -5.88 -6.71
CA GLN A 19 8.62 -5.90 -7.76
C GLN A 19 8.16 -4.48 -8.13
N ARG A 20 8.65 -3.97 -9.27
CA ARG A 20 8.32 -2.62 -9.75
C ARG A 20 7.02 -2.56 -10.54
N TRP A 21 6.38 -1.39 -10.50
CA TRP A 21 5.25 -1.04 -11.36
C TRP A 21 5.74 -0.67 -12.77
N ASN A 22 5.86 -1.70 -13.62
CA ASN A 22 6.31 -1.56 -15.00
C ASN A 22 5.12 -1.63 -15.97
N TRP A 23 5.35 -1.24 -17.24
CA TRP A 23 4.36 -1.36 -18.31
C TRP A 23 3.77 -2.77 -18.48
N LYS A 24 4.55 -3.82 -18.21
CA LYS A 24 4.07 -5.21 -18.15
C LYS A 24 2.96 -5.40 -17.09
N LYS A 25 3.07 -4.74 -15.94
CA LYS A 25 2.08 -4.79 -14.86
C LYS A 25 0.85 -3.94 -15.15
N VAL A 26 1.02 -2.84 -15.88
CA VAL A 26 -0.10 -2.06 -16.42
C VAL A 26 -0.92 -2.90 -17.40
N ALA A 27 -0.26 -3.62 -18.32
CA ALA A 27 -0.92 -4.54 -19.24
C ALA A 27 -1.59 -5.70 -18.50
N GLU A 28 -0.95 -6.27 -17.48
CA GLU A 28 -1.54 -7.30 -16.61
C GLU A 28 -2.82 -6.80 -15.91
N ARG A 29 -2.83 -5.55 -15.41
CA ARG A 29 -4.03 -4.92 -14.84
C ARG A 29 -5.13 -4.77 -15.87
N ALA A 30 -4.81 -4.28 -17.06
CA ALA A 30 -5.78 -4.12 -18.14
C ALA A 30 -6.39 -5.47 -18.54
N LEU A 31 -5.54 -6.49 -18.75
CA LEU A 31 -5.96 -7.85 -19.06
C LEU A 31 -6.84 -8.44 -17.95
N LYS A 32 -6.45 -8.30 -16.68
CA LYS A 32 -7.24 -8.77 -15.53
C LYS A 32 -8.57 -8.04 -15.39
N THR A 33 -8.63 -6.76 -15.74
CA THR A 33 -9.88 -5.99 -15.70
C THR A 33 -10.83 -6.47 -16.79
N ILE A 34 -10.30 -6.67 -18.00
CA ILE A 34 -11.08 -7.07 -19.19
C ILE A 34 -11.54 -8.53 -19.07
N LEU A 35 -10.63 -9.47 -18.80
CA LEU A 35 -10.94 -10.91 -18.75
C LEU A 35 -11.89 -11.29 -17.62
N PHE A 36 -11.77 -10.64 -16.47
CA PHE A 36 -12.60 -10.96 -15.30
C PHE A 36 -13.79 -10.01 -15.15
N CYS A 37 -14.07 -9.15 -16.14
CA CYS A 37 -15.14 -8.15 -16.12
C CYS A 37 -15.21 -7.37 -14.79
N ARG A 38 -14.06 -7.08 -14.19
CA ARG A 38 -13.96 -6.46 -12.85
C ARG A 38 -14.11 -4.94 -12.93
N CYS A 39 -15.19 -4.49 -13.57
CA CYS A 39 -15.50 -3.09 -13.77
C CYS A 39 -16.14 -2.44 -12.53
N SER A 40 -16.70 -3.24 -11.62
CA SER A 40 -17.26 -2.76 -10.34
C SER A 40 -16.15 -2.50 -9.30
N GLU A 41 -16.26 -1.42 -8.53
CA GLU A 41 -15.29 -1.05 -7.48
C GLU A 41 -15.08 -2.16 -6.46
N GLU A 42 -16.14 -2.90 -6.12
CA GLU A 42 -16.10 -4.04 -5.19
C GLU A 42 -15.23 -5.19 -5.70
N GLN A 43 -15.24 -5.44 -7.00
CA GLN A 43 -14.44 -6.49 -7.65
C GLN A 43 -12.95 -6.10 -7.78
N ARG A 44 -12.65 -4.79 -7.84
CA ARG A 44 -11.28 -4.26 -7.90
C ARG A 44 -10.56 -4.38 -6.55
N ALA A 45 -11.30 -4.39 -5.44
CA ALA A 45 -10.77 -4.51 -4.08
C ALA A 45 -9.97 -5.81 -3.81
N GLY A 46 -10.11 -6.84 -4.66
CA GLY A 46 -9.33 -8.08 -4.60
C GLY A 46 -8.15 -8.16 -5.57
N MET A 47 -7.91 -7.15 -6.41
CA MET A 47 -6.89 -7.22 -7.46
C MET A 47 -5.53 -6.71 -6.96
N SER A 48 -4.46 -7.50 -7.14
CA SER A 48 -3.09 -7.14 -6.72
C SER A 48 -2.34 -6.27 -7.73
N ALA A 49 -2.73 -6.31 -9.01
CA ALA A 49 -2.15 -5.49 -10.06
C ALA A 49 -2.73 -4.07 -10.03
N VAL A 50 -2.36 -3.28 -9.03
CA VAL A 50 -2.77 -1.88 -8.85
C VAL A 50 -1.55 -0.99 -8.64
N PRO A 51 -1.66 0.34 -8.81
CA PRO A 51 -0.57 1.27 -8.54
C PRO A 51 0.00 1.07 -7.13
N PRO A 52 1.32 1.26 -6.93
CA PRO A 52 2.00 0.98 -5.66
C PRO A 52 1.36 1.65 -4.45
N LEU A 53 0.94 2.92 -4.59
CA LEU A 53 0.30 3.67 -3.50
C LEU A 53 -1.07 3.09 -3.12
N GLU A 54 -1.85 2.68 -4.13
CA GLU A 54 -3.16 2.03 -3.92
C GLU A 54 -2.97 0.66 -3.24
N TYR A 55 -1.95 -0.09 -3.66
CA TYR A 55 -1.60 -1.38 -3.05
C TYR A 55 -1.19 -1.21 -1.58
N ALA A 56 -0.30 -0.26 -1.30
CA ALA A 56 0.20 0.00 0.05
C ALA A 56 -0.94 0.39 1.01
N ARG A 57 -1.85 1.28 0.60
CA ARG A 57 -3.02 1.66 1.39
C ARG A 57 -3.90 0.45 1.73
N ARG A 58 -4.18 -0.40 0.73
CA ARG A 58 -5.01 -1.60 0.91
C ARG A 58 -4.33 -2.64 1.78
N PHE A 59 -3.01 -2.80 1.64
CA PHE A 59 -2.21 -3.69 2.47
C PHE A 59 -2.23 -3.24 3.92
N HIS A 60 -2.02 -1.95 4.18
CA HIS A 60 -2.05 -1.35 5.51
C HIS A 60 -3.42 -1.57 6.20
N LEU A 61 -4.52 -1.29 5.48
CA LEU A 61 -5.88 -1.56 5.97
C LEU A 61 -6.13 -3.04 6.27
N MET A 62 -5.71 -3.93 5.37
CA MET A 62 -5.92 -5.37 5.55
C MET A 62 -5.16 -5.90 6.76
N VAL A 63 -3.88 -5.53 6.90
CA VAL A 63 -3.04 -5.97 8.02
C VAL A 63 -3.54 -5.36 9.33
N GLY A 64 -3.75 -4.04 9.39
CA GLY A 64 -4.24 -3.36 10.59
C GLY A 64 -5.57 -3.93 11.08
N CYS A 65 -6.58 -3.98 10.21
CA CYS A 65 -7.91 -4.39 10.61
C CYS A 65 -8.07 -5.91 10.75
N LYS A 66 -7.54 -6.73 9.82
CA LYS A 66 -7.80 -8.17 9.83
C LYS A 66 -6.74 -8.99 10.57
N LEU A 67 -5.48 -8.57 10.55
CA LEU A 67 -4.39 -9.31 11.18
C LEU A 67 -4.13 -8.83 12.60
N LEU A 68 -4.13 -7.52 12.82
CA LEU A 68 -3.83 -6.90 14.12
C LEU A 68 -5.08 -6.57 14.95
N GLY A 69 -6.27 -6.54 14.32
CA GLY A 69 -7.53 -6.29 15.01
C GLY A 69 -7.74 -4.82 15.43
N LEU A 70 -7.03 -3.89 14.81
CA LEU A 70 -7.19 -2.45 15.04
C LEU A 70 -8.47 -1.92 14.40
N SER A 71 -9.01 -0.82 14.92
CA SER A 71 -10.17 -0.18 14.31
C SER A 71 -9.80 0.46 12.97
N THR A 72 -10.77 0.57 12.06
CA THR A 72 -10.55 1.21 10.76
C THR A 72 -10.09 2.66 10.91
N GLU A 73 -10.59 3.38 11.91
CA GLU A 73 -10.27 4.78 12.16
C GLU A 73 -8.81 4.96 12.56
N GLU A 74 -8.30 4.12 13.47
CA GLU A 74 -6.90 4.12 13.89
C GLU A 74 -5.96 3.85 12.72
N VAL A 75 -6.28 2.85 11.91
CA VAL A 75 -5.44 2.45 10.75
C VAL A 75 -5.46 3.50 9.65
N VAL A 76 -6.59 4.20 9.44
CA VAL A 76 -6.67 5.30 8.48
C VAL A 76 -5.90 6.52 8.99
N ALA A 77 -5.99 6.85 10.28
CA ALA A 77 -5.26 7.96 10.87
C ALA A 77 -3.74 7.76 10.78
N ASP A 78 -3.27 6.54 11.08
CA ASP A 78 -1.85 6.16 10.94
C ASP A 78 -1.37 6.34 9.49
N TRP A 79 -2.12 5.81 8.52
CA TRP A 79 -1.82 5.96 7.10
C TRP A 79 -1.72 7.43 6.64
N GLU A 80 -2.66 8.28 7.08
CA GLU A 80 -2.66 9.70 6.69
C GLU A 80 -1.51 10.49 7.35
N ALA A 81 -1.16 10.16 8.59
CA ALA A 81 -0.01 10.75 9.28
C ALA A 81 1.30 10.41 8.55
N ASP A 82 1.52 9.12 8.25
CA ASP A 82 2.72 8.63 7.57
C ASP A 82 2.87 9.26 6.16
N ARG A 83 1.73 9.47 5.47
CA ARG A 83 1.69 10.14 4.17
C ARG A 83 2.04 11.62 4.26
N ALA A 84 1.54 12.34 5.27
CA ALA A 84 1.84 13.75 5.48
C ALA A 84 3.32 13.98 5.81
N ASP A 85 3.91 13.10 6.61
CA ASP A 85 5.33 13.12 6.94
C ASP A 85 6.20 12.90 5.70
N TRP A 86 5.83 11.93 4.86
CA TRP A 86 6.52 11.66 3.59
C TRP A 86 6.48 12.84 2.62
N GLU A 87 5.32 13.51 2.50
CA GLU A 87 5.17 14.71 1.67
C GLU A 87 6.04 15.87 2.20
N THR A 88 6.11 16.03 3.52
CA THR A 88 6.95 17.03 4.19
C THR A 88 8.44 16.78 3.97
N GLN A 89 8.88 15.52 4.07
CA GLN A 89 10.27 15.13 3.80
C GLN A 89 10.67 15.36 2.35
N LYS A 90 9.80 15.04 1.38
CA LYS A 90 10.03 15.36 -0.03
C LYS A 90 10.16 16.86 -0.29
N GLY A 91 9.29 17.68 0.31
CA GLY A 91 9.35 19.13 0.18
C GLY A 91 10.64 19.72 0.77
N THR A 92 11.07 19.19 1.91
CA THR A 92 12.32 19.62 2.58
C THR A 92 13.55 19.23 1.75
N SER A 93 13.60 17.99 1.25
CA SER A 93 14.71 17.52 0.41
C SER A 93 14.79 18.22 -0.95
N ALA A 94 13.65 18.61 -1.54
CA ALA A 94 13.61 19.40 -2.77
C ALA A 94 14.12 20.83 -2.55
N ARG A 95 13.76 21.45 -1.41
CA ARG A 95 14.23 22.79 -1.03
C ARG A 95 15.75 22.82 -0.76
N THR A 96 16.29 21.78 -0.12
CA THR A 96 17.74 21.67 0.12
C THR A 96 18.55 21.48 -1.16
N GLN A 97 18.03 20.73 -2.15
CA GLN A 97 18.72 20.56 -3.43
C GLN A 97 18.70 21.81 -4.32
N GLN A 98 17.65 22.64 -4.24
CA GLN A 98 17.62 23.94 -4.93
C GLN A 98 18.62 24.94 -4.33
N PHE A 99 18.77 24.96 -3.00
CA PHE A 99 19.69 25.90 -2.34
C PHE A 99 21.18 25.65 -2.64
N SER A 100 21.56 24.42 -3.03
CA SER A 100 22.93 24.09 -3.45
C SER A 100 23.19 24.31 -4.95
N ALA A 101 22.17 24.56 -5.78
CA ALA A 101 22.32 24.78 -7.21
C ALA A 101 22.42 26.26 -7.60
N ASP A 102 21.97 27.17 -6.73
CA ASP A 102 21.95 28.62 -6.96
C ASP A 102 23.10 29.38 -6.23
N GLY A 103 24.08 28.65 -5.67
CA GLY A 103 25.21 29.19 -4.89
C GLY A 103 26.57 28.95 -5.52
#